data_AF-A0A2E6I8R3-F1
#
_entry.id   AF-A0A2E6I8R3-F1
#
_cell.length_a   1.000
_cell.length_b   1.000
_cell.length_c   1.000
_cell.angle_alpha   90.00
_cell.angle_beta   90.00
_cell.angle_gamma   90.00
#
_symmetry.space_group_name_H-M   'P 1'
#
loop_
_entity.id
_entity.type
_entity.pdbx_description
1 polymer ?
#
loop_
_entity_poly.entity_id
_entity_poly.type
_entity_poly.pdbx_seq_one_letter_code
_entity_poly.pdbx_strand_id
1 'polypeptide(L)'
;MSNLASEVAELKAQMQLLINSGEAPVEVKSVWIVHNPRKRGRLCHKAECECCPPMGRKITYDVVKEGTQENEDGELENIIMQGVSEEESNADDVVQKVKRVGSPTKSYDQLGVVSAFTSKKKALDFMEEYFRLNQDNDPDELQLTEVKVVS
;
A
#
# COMPACT_ATOMS: atom_id res chain seq x y z
N MET A 1 10.95 67.65 3.86
CA MET A 1 11.90 66.54 3.69
C MET A 1 11.39 65.39 4.53
N SER A 2 10.56 64.56 3.90
CA SER A 2 9.69 63.57 4.54
C SER A 2 10.44 62.27 4.83
N ASN A 3 10.42 61.87 6.11
CA ASN A 3 10.07 60.54 6.62
C ASN A 3 10.58 59.24 5.95
N LEU A 4 11.62 59.27 5.10
CA LEU A 4 12.22 58.03 4.59
C LEU A 4 12.74 57.11 5.71
N ALA A 5 13.23 57.69 6.82
CA ALA A 5 13.76 56.91 7.94
C ALA A 5 12.65 56.17 8.71
N SER A 6 11.46 56.76 8.84
CA SER A 6 10.32 56.12 9.51
C SER A 6 9.70 55.04 8.62
N GLU A 7 9.59 55.29 7.31
CA GLU A 7 9.08 54.32 6.34
C GLU A 7 9.97 53.06 6.25
N VAL A 8 11.30 53.24 6.27
CA VAL A 8 12.24 52.10 6.29
C VAL A 8 12.18 51.33 7.61
N ALA A 9 11.91 52.00 8.73
CA ALA A 9 11.74 51.35 10.03
C ALA A 9 10.45 50.52 10.09
N GLU A 10 9.35 51.06 9.55
CA GLU A 10 8.07 50.36 9.45
C GLU A 10 8.15 49.15 8.50
N LEU A 11 8.84 49.29 7.37
CA LEU A 11 9.04 48.19 6.42
C LEU A 11 9.88 47.06 7.05
N LYS A 12 10.93 47.41 7.79
CA LYS A 12 11.74 46.43 8.54
C LYS A 12 10.93 45.75 9.64
N ALA A 13 10.07 46.47 10.34
CA ALA A 13 9.19 45.89 11.35
C ALA A 13 8.19 44.90 10.75
N GLN A 14 7.61 45.20 9.58
CA GLN A 14 6.75 44.26 8.85
C GLN A 14 7.51 43.02 8.36
N MET A 15 8.72 43.19 7.82
CA MET A 15 9.55 42.05 7.41
C MET A 15 9.95 41.17 8.61
N GLN A 16 10.25 41.77 9.77
CA GLN A 16 10.58 41.02 10.98
C GLN A 16 9.38 40.22 11.51
N LEU A 17 8.16 40.77 11.44
CA LEU A 17 6.93 40.05 11.78
C LEU A 17 6.66 38.88 10.84
N LEU A 18 6.93 39.04 9.55
CA LEU A 18 6.82 37.95 8.57
C LEU A 18 7.88 36.85 8.81
N ILE A 19 9.12 37.23 9.16
CA ILE A 19 10.19 36.26 9.48
C ILE A 19 9.88 35.50 10.79
N ASN A 20 9.30 36.17 11.78
CA ASN A 20 8.90 35.55 13.04
C ASN A 20 7.58 34.75 12.94
N SER A 21 6.86 34.87 11.82
CA SER A 21 5.71 34.02 11.50
C SER A 21 6.12 32.64 10.95
N GLY A 22 7.43 32.34 10.93
CA GLY A 22 7.93 30.98 10.76
C GLY A 22 7.25 30.06 11.76
N GLU A 23 6.32 29.25 11.23
CA GLU A 23 5.39 28.43 12.01
C GLU A 23 6.16 27.64 13.06
N ALA A 24 5.80 27.85 14.34
CA ALA A 24 6.28 27.02 15.43
C ALA A 24 6.02 25.53 15.07
N PRO A 25 6.88 24.58 15.48
CA PRO A 25 6.63 23.17 15.25
C PRO A 25 5.28 22.83 15.86
N VAL A 26 4.29 22.57 14.99
CA VAL A 26 2.94 22.23 15.41
C VAL A 26 3.07 20.88 16.11
N GLU A 27 2.93 20.86 17.44
CA GLU A 27 2.75 19.62 18.17
C GLU A 27 1.42 18.98 17.76
N VAL A 28 1.47 18.10 16.76
CA VAL A 28 0.29 17.44 16.23
C VAL A 28 -0.12 16.33 17.19
N LYS A 29 -1.12 16.61 18.04
CA LYS A 29 -1.71 15.61 18.94
C LYS A 29 -2.48 14.52 18.19
N SER A 30 -3.03 14.83 17.02
CA SER A 30 -3.83 13.89 16.23
C SER A 30 -3.81 14.24 14.75
N VAL A 31 -3.76 13.21 13.91
CA VAL A 31 -3.85 13.29 12.45
C VAL A 31 -5.17 12.69 12.00
N TRP A 32 -5.86 13.40 11.11
CA TRP A 32 -7.13 13.02 10.51
C TRP A 32 -6.88 12.49 9.10
N ILE A 33 -7.19 11.23 8.88
CA ILE A 33 -6.92 10.53 7.63
C ILE A 33 -8.25 10.31 6.90
N VAL A 34 -8.32 10.76 5.65
CA VAL A 34 -9.42 10.49 4.73
C VAL A 34 -9.05 9.28 3.88
N HIS A 35 -9.84 8.22 3.91
CA HIS A 35 -9.57 7.00 3.16
C HIS A 35 -10.81 6.33 2.59
N ASN A 36 -10.63 5.57 1.51
CA ASN A 36 -11.62 4.67 0.97
C ASN A 36 -11.56 3.31 1.70
N PRO A 37 -12.63 2.89 2.41
CA PRO A 37 -12.67 1.64 3.17
C PRO A 37 -12.64 0.39 2.27
N ARG A 38 -13.01 0.52 0.98
CA ARG A 38 -12.96 -0.57 0.01
C ARG A 38 -11.55 -0.84 -0.51
N LYS A 39 -10.64 0.15 -0.43
CA LYS A 39 -9.24 0.07 -0.85
C LYS A 39 -8.28 -0.12 0.33
N ARG A 40 -8.68 -0.83 1.38
CA ARG A 40 -7.78 -1.06 2.53
C ARG A 40 -6.73 -2.11 2.20
N GLY A 41 -5.46 -1.71 2.21
CA GLY A 41 -4.33 -2.63 2.15
C GLY A 41 -4.39 -3.63 3.31
N ARG A 42 -4.78 -4.88 3.03
CA ARG A 42 -4.77 -5.97 4.00
C ARG A 42 -3.41 -6.66 3.94
N LEU A 43 -2.62 -6.54 5.01
CA LEU A 43 -1.36 -7.25 5.16
C LEU A 43 -1.67 -8.71 5.49
N CYS A 44 -1.76 -9.57 4.49
CA CYS A 44 -2.07 -10.97 4.71
C CYS A 44 -0.81 -11.83 4.83
N HIS A 45 -0.62 -12.45 6.01
CA HIS A 45 0.47 -13.41 6.25
C HIS A 45 0.25 -14.75 5.53
N LYS A 46 -1.00 -15.10 5.16
CA LYS A 46 -1.34 -16.37 4.54
C LYS A 46 -1.49 -16.21 3.02
N ALA A 47 -0.81 -17.08 2.27
CA ALA A 47 -0.89 -17.12 0.80
C ALA A 47 -2.30 -17.40 0.27
N GLU A 48 -3.10 -18.12 1.06
CA GLU A 48 -4.41 -18.66 0.66
C GLU A 48 -5.57 -18.01 1.41
N CYS A 49 -5.36 -16.86 2.06
CA CYS A 49 -6.49 -16.16 2.65
C CYS A 49 -7.30 -15.50 1.54
N GLU A 50 -8.56 -15.92 1.39
CA GLU A 50 -9.58 -15.23 0.60
C GLU A 50 -9.78 -13.77 1.04
N CYS A 51 -9.26 -13.40 2.21
CA CYS A 51 -9.24 -12.04 2.72
C CYS A 51 -8.18 -11.12 2.07
N CYS A 52 -7.27 -11.62 1.24
CA CYS A 52 -6.21 -10.82 0.63
C CYS A 52 -6.46 -10.57 -0.87
N PRO A 53 -6.36 -9.32 -1.35
CA PRO A 53 -6.31 -9.04 -2.79
C PRO A 53 -5.21 -9.86 -3.47
N PRO A 54 -5.37 -10.26 -4.75
CA PRO A 54 -4.41 -11.10 -5.44
C PRO A 54 -3.05 -10.39 -5.54
N MET A 55 -2.13 -10.75 -4.64
CA MET A 55 -0.77 -10.20 -4.54
C MET A 55 0.15 -10.56 -5.73
N GLY A 56 -0.41 -11.15 -6.80
CA GLY A 56 0.33 -11.58 -7.99
C GLY A 56 1.41 -12.63 -7.70
N ARG A 57 1.28 -13.40 -6.61
CA ARG A 57 2.28 -14.42 -6.24
C ARG A 57 2.38 -15.45 -7.36
N LYS A 58 3.60 -15.74 -7.83
CA LYS A 58 3.84 -16.84 -8.76
C LYS A 58 3.69 -18.15 -7.99
N ILE A 59 2.78 -19.01 -8.43
CA ILE A 59 2.60 -20.36 -7.89
C ILE A 59 3.35 -21.30 -8.82
N THR A 60 4.21 -22.14 -8.24
CA THR A 60 4.96 -23.17 -8.95
C THR A 60 4.87 -24.47 -8.16
N TYR A 61 5.02 -25.60 -8.82
CA TYR A 61 4.96 -26.91 -8.18
C TYR A 61 6.28 -27.63 -8.34
N ASP A 62 6.68 -28.36 -7.32
CA ASP A 62 7.69 -29.41 -7.48
C ASP A 62 6.95 -30.73 -7.56
N VAL A 63 7.33 -31.56 -8.52
CA VAL A 63 6.72 -32.86 -8.76
C VAL A 63 7.77 -33.95 -8.80
N VAL A 64 7.40 -35.10 -8.26
CA VAL A 64 8.13 -36.36 -8.38
C VAL A 64 7.36 -37.22 -9.35
N LYS A 65 7.97 -37.53 -10.50
CA LYS A 65 7.38 -38.43 -11.50
C LYS A 65 7.88 -39.84 -11.30
N GLU A 66 6.99 -40.81 -11.51
CA GLU A 66 7.34 -42.23 -11.42
C GLU A 66 8.33 -42.60 -12.54
N GLY A 67 9.39 -43.32 -12.14
CA GLY A 67 10.58 -43.56 -12.97
C GLY A 67 10.26 -44.17 -14.34
N THR A 68 10.61 -43.44 -15.39
CA THR A 68 10.63 -43.95 -16.78
C THR A 68 12.05 -44.04 -17.36
N GLN A 69 13.08 -43.71 -16.57
CA GLN A 69 14.48 -43.81 -16.97
C GLN A 69 15.24 -44.77 -16.07
N GLU A 70 15.86 -45.78 -16.69
CA GLU A 70 16.84 -46.65 -16.07
C GLU A 70 18.19 -45.92 -16.00
N ASN A 71 18.82 -45.92 -14.83
CA ASN A 71 20.19 -45.44 -14.67
C ASN A 71 21.22 -46.44 -15.24
N GLU A 72 22.49 -46.05 -15.29
CA GLU A 72 23.60 -46.89 -15.78
C GLU A 72 23.73 -48.24 -15.04
N ASP A 73 23.14 -48.34 -13.84
CA ASP A 73 23.10 -49.54 -12.99
C ASP A 73 21.78 -50.34 -13.08
N GLY A 74 20.81 -49.91 -13.92
CA GLY A 74 19.56 -50.64 -14.16
C GLY A 74 18.48 -50.46 -13.08
N GLU A 75 18.65 -49.51 -12.15
CA GLU A 75 17.63 -49.16 -11.15
C GLU A 75 16.74 -48.00 -11.64
N LEU A 76 15.43 -48.09 -11.35
CA LEU A 76 14.45 -47.04 -11.66
C LEU A 76 14.54 -45.93 -10.61
N GLU A 77 14.98 -44.74 -11.01
CA GLU A 77 14.97 -43.56 -10.15
C GLU A 77 13.78 -42.64 -10.44
N ASN A 78 13.25 -42.03 -9.37
CA ASN A 78 12.17 -41.05 -9.48
C ASN A 78 12.70 -39.73 -10.04
N ILE A 79 12.02 -39.15 -11.02
CA ILE A 79 12.42 -37.87 -11.63
C ILE A 79 11.85 -36.73 -10.80
N ILE A 80 12.72 -35.91 -10.21
CA ILE A 80 12.33 -34.72 -9.44
C ILE A 80 12.37 -33.49 -10.37
N MET A 81 11.20 -32.97 -10.73
CA MET A 81 11.07 -31.71 -11.47
C MET A 81 10.68 -30.57 -10.53
N GLN A 82 11.41 -29.46 -10.59
CA GLN A 82 11.14 -28.28 -9.76
C GLN A 82 10.54 -27.14 -10.58
N GLY A 83 9.64 -26.38 -9.97
CA GLY A 83 9.14 -25.14 -10.57
C GLY A 83 8.17 -25.29 -11.75
N VAL A 84 7.50 -26.44 -11.88
CA VAL A 84 6.55 -26.73 -12.98
C VAL A 84 5.23 -25.97 -12.83
N SER A 85 4.52 -25.83 -13.95
CA SER A 85 3.19 -25.20 -14.00
C SER A 85 2.11 -26.04 -13.29
N GLU A 86 0.93 -25.45 -13.05
CA GLU A 86 -0.18 -26.18 -12.44
C GLU A 86 -0.66 -27.35 -13.30
N GLU A 87 -0.70 -27.15 -14.61
CA GLU A 87 -1.10 -28.15 -15.60
C GLU A 87 -0.17 -29.36 -15.58
N GLU A 88 1.14 -29.12 -15.61
CA GLU A 88 2.17 -30.17 -15.50
C GLU A 88 2.18 -30.85 -14.13
N SER A 89 1.72 -30.16 -13.09
CA SER A 89 1.65 -30.71 -11.74
C SER A 89 0.53 -31.72 -11.52
N ASN A 90 -0.46 -31.73 -12.41
CA ASN A 90 -1.63 -32.61 -12.35
C ASN A 90 -1.57 -33.72 -13.41
N ALA A 91 -0.40 -33.93 -14.04
CA ALA A 91 -0.21 -35.02 -14.98
C ALA A 91 -0.32 -36.39 -14.28
N ASP A 92 -0.82 -37.39 -15.00
CA ASP A 92 -1.09 -38.73 -14.46
C ASP A 92 0.17 -39.46 -13.96
N ASP A 93 1.36 -38.99 -14.36
CA ASP A 93 2.66 -39.55 -14.00
C ASP A 93 3.26 -38.94 -12.71
N VAL A 94 2.55 -38.06 -12.02
CA VAL A 94 3.01 -37.38 -10.80
C VAL A 94 2.63 -38.18 -9.54
N VAL A 95 3.64 -38.67 -8.82
CA VAL A 95 3.51 -39.43 -7.57
C VAL A 95 3.39 -38.51 -6.36
N GLN A 96 4.17 -37.43 -6.35
CA GLN A 96 4.19 -36.47 -5.24
C GLN A 96 4.25 -35.05 -5.77
N LYS A 97 3.46 -34.16 -5.15
CA LYS A 97 3.34 -32.75 -5.49
C LYS A 97 3.58 -31.87 -4.27
N VAL A 98 4.46 -30.90 -4.40
CA VAL A 98 4.71 -29.87 -3.39
C VAL A 98 4.43 -28.50 -4.00
N LYS A 99 3.43 -27.80 -3.45
CA LYS A 99 3.08 -26.44 -3.87
C LYS A 99 4.08 -25.43 -3.30
N ARG A 100 4.74 -24.66 -4.16
CA ARG A 100 5.57 -23.52 -3.77
C ARG A 100 4.85 -22.22 -4.12
N VAL A 101 4.78 -21.33 -3.14
CA VAL A 101 4.24 -19.98 -3.31
C VAL A 101 5.40 -18.99 -3.26
N GLY A 102 5.62 -18.29 -4.36
CA GLY A 102 6.62 -17.23 -4.45
C GLY A 102 6.28 -16.00 -3.61
N SER A 103 7.24 -15.08 -3.54
CA SER A 103 7.05 -13.79 -2.88
C SER A 103 5.93 -12.97 -3.56
N PRO A 104 5.27 -12.07 -2.83
CA PRO A 104 4.37 -11.07 -3.42
C PRO A 104 5.11 -10.29 -4.51
N THR A 105 4.53 -10.25 -5.72
CA THR A 105 5.07 -9.43 -6.82
C THR A 105 4.37 -8.07 -6.88
N LYS A 106 3.17 -7.97 -6.28
CA LYS A 106 2.45 -6.71 -6.11
C LYS A 106 2.67 -6.18 -4.70
N SER A 107 3.26 -4.99 -4.64
CA SER A 107 3.45 -4.18 -3.44
C SER A 107 2.11 -3.55 -3.05
N TYR A 108 1.27 -4.33 -2.37
CA TYR A 108 0.07 -3.86 -1.65
C TYR A 108 -1.07 -3.31 -2.55
N ASP A 109 -2.30 -3.46 -2.07
CA ASP A 109 -3.40 -2.64 -2.58
C ASP A 109 -3.08 -1.18 -2.25
N GLN A 110 -3.44 -0.23 -3.11
CA GLN A 110 -3.25 1.19 -2.80
C GLN A 110 -3.97 1.44 -1.48
N LEU A 111 -3.23 1.72 -0.40
CA LEU A 111 -3.83 2.14 0.87
C LEU A 111 -4.83 3.22 0.51
N GLY A 112 -6.11 2.98 0.75
CA GLY A 112 -7.19 3.85 0.30
C GLY A 112 -7.12 5.27 0.87
N VAL A 113 -6.06 5.62 1.60
CA VAL A 113 -5.73 6.96 2.08
C VAL A 113 -5.65 7.90 0.89
N VAL A 114 -6.61 8.81 0.84
CA VAL A 114 -6.70 9.87 -0.17
C VAL A 114 -5.91 11.10 0.30
N SER A 115 -6.00 11.42 1.59
CA SER A 115 -5.30 12.57 2.17
C SER A 115 -5.21 12.48 3.70
N ALA A 116 -4.28 13.24 4.29
CA ALA A 116 -4.08 13.33 5.73
C ALA A 116 -3.95 14.80 6.18
N PHE A 117 -4.57 15.14 7.31
CA PHE A 117 -4.67 16.49 7.82
C PHE A 117 -4.38 16.55 9.31
N THR A 118 -3.79 17.63 9.78
CA THR A 118 -3.58 17.88 11.22
C THR A 118 -4.82 18.43 11.92
N SER A 119 -5.88 18.77 11.16
CA SER A 119 -7.12 19.34 11.67
C SER A 119 -8.33 18.63 11.08
N LYS A 120 -9.31 18.31 11.94
CA LYS A 120 -10.59 17.70 11.54
C LYS A 120 -11.34 18.54 10.52
N LYS A 121 -11.35 19.86 10.72
CA LYS A 121 -12.10 20.79 9.85
C LYS A 121 -11.58 20.73 8.41
N LYS A 122 -10.25 20.81 8.24
CA LYS A 122 -9.62 20.71 6.91
C LYS A 122 -9.93 19.37 6.23
N ALA A 123 -10.00 18.28 7.00
CA ALA A 123 -10.34 16.98 6.46
C ALA A 123 -11.81 16.89 6.00
N LEU A 124 -12.73 17.51 6.73
CA LEU A 124 -14.15 17.57 6.34
C LEU A 124 -14.36 18.46 5.11
N ASP A 125 -13.74 19.65 5.09
CA ASP A 125 -13.79 20.57 3.94
C ASP A 125 -13.28 19.86 2.67
N PHE A 126 -12.19 19.09 2.79
CA PHE A 126 -11.67 18.26 1.69
C PHE A 126 -12.66 17.19 1.23
N MET A 127 -13.30 16.48 2.17
CA MET A 127 -14.29 15.46 1.81
C MET A 127 -15.48 16.06 1.06
N GLU A 128 -16.01 17.19 1.52
CA GLU A 128 -17.11 17.89 0.86
C GLU A 128 -16.73 18.35 -0.56
N GLU A 129 -15.54 18.94 -0.72
CA GLU A 129 -15.04 19.35 -2.03
C GLU A 129 -14.84 18.15 -2.96
N TYR A 130 -14.28 17.06 -2.44
CA TYR A 130 -14.12 15.81 -3.18
C TYR A 130 -15.46 15.24 -3.66
N PHE A 131 -16.47 15.19 -2.78
CA PHE A 131 -17.82 14.75 -3.16
C PHE A 131 -18.45 15.66 -4.22
N ARG A 132 -18.23 16.98 -4.12
CA ARG A 132 -18.74 17.95 -5.09
C ARG A 132 -18.10 17.78 -6.47
N LEU A 133 -16.79 17.54 -6.53
CA LEU A 133 -16.05 17.37 -7.79
C LEU A 133 -16.31 16.02 -8.45
N ASN A 134 -16.61 14.99 -7.66
CA ASN A 134 -16.77 13.62 -8.14
C ASN A 134 -18.23 13.14 -8.18
N GLN A 135 -19.19 14.06 -8.02
CA GLN A 135 -20.61 13.75 -7.93
C GLN A 135 -21.17 13.01 -9.16
N ASP A 136 -20.60 13.29 -10.34
CA ASP A 136 -21.02 12.69 -11.62
C ASP A 136 -20.37 11.31 -11.91
N ASN A 137 -19.39 10.88 -11.10
CA ASN A 137 -18.53 9.73 -11.40
C ASN A 137 -18.72 8.53 -10.45
N ASP A 138 -19.84 8.44 -9.73
CA ASP A 138 -20.10 7.46 -8.66
C ASP A 138 -19.02 7.56 -7.55
N PRO A 139 -19.17 8.53 -6.62
CA PRO A 139 -18.09 8.89 -5.71
C PRO A 139 -17.72 7.72 -4.79
N ASP A 140 -16.43 7.38 -4.77
CA ASP A 140 -15.85 6.47 -3.79
C ASP A 140 -16.30 6.86 -2.37
N GLU A 141 -16.85 5.91 -1.61
CA GLU A 141 -17.32 6.15 -0.24
C GLU A 141 -16.13 6.50 0.67
N LEU A 142 -15.89 7.78 0.94
CA LEU A 142 -14.79 8.22 1.80
C LEU A 142 -15.15 8.16 3.28
N GLN A 143 -14.21 7.68 4.09
CA GLN A 143 -14.30 7.64 5.55
C GLN A 143 -13.19 8.48 6.19
N LEU A 144 -13.51 9.07 7.33
CA LEU A 144 -12.58 9.85 8.14
C LEU A 144 -12.15 9.04 9.36
N THR A 145 -10.85 9.00 9.66
CA THR A 145 -10.30 8.32 10.84
C THR A 145 -9.33 9.23 11.58
N GLU A 146 -9.50 9.32 12.90
CA GLU A 146 -8.59 10.04 13.79
C GLU A 146 -7.49 9.09 14.28
N VAL A 147 -6.24 9.45 14.04
CA VAL A 147 -5.05 8.77 14.55
C VAL A 147 -4.40 9.66 15.59
N LYS A 148 -4.40 9.21 16.85
CA LYS A 148 -3.71 9.92 17.93
C LYS A 148 -2.22 9.67 17.80
N VAL A 149 -1.44 10.74 17.74
CA VAL A 149 0.02 10.65 17.73
C VAL A 149 0.45 10.57 19.18
N VAL A 150 0.94 9.40 19.60
CA VAL A 150 1.53 9.23 20.93
C VAL A 150 3.01 9.60 20.80
N SER A 151 3.38 10.74 21.37
CA SER A 151 4.78 11.17 21.54
C SER A 151 5.41 10.47 22.74
#